data_AF-A0A7V1MHE4-F1
#
_entry.id   AF-A0A7V1MHE4-F1
#
_cell.length_a   1.000
_cell.length_b   1.000
_cell.length_c   1.000
_cell.angle_alpha   90.00
_cell.angle_beta   90.00
_cell.angle_gamma   90.00
#
_symmetry.space_group_name_H-M   'P 1'
#
loop_
_entity.id
_entity.type
_entity.pdbx_description
1 polymer ?
#
loop_
_entity_poly.entity_id
_entity_poly.type
_entity_poly.pdbx_seq_one_letter_code
_entity_poly.pdbx_strand_id
1 'polypeptide(L)'
;MVFQEGHDHSSMCNMVLLWAAVALFRRRYVLFWFLMGVASNLNIIYTLAAMTYFGVAIFLFYNKAERKNLLLPSILAVLLASPAIWNIVDNARQTIPDFEQWFAVLRYVQDWHTFPLSWSWKGWIATLVFVLFTLYLAVSLVRDYPVLSRLSTAWTGVGIFWLLVGFFSAYVFRNRLLLSFQPARAMDFWFVSSTVWLVCLTCAYFTVYSSSLQGLKKSLPPIALLFAYGIWRTRFIEEAFVLVTVQLLLMAAVSATGTLIFLKYVPDTRKVLTGIIAGYYMIGLLLGLFQVYRREGVVISPANRYPKAYTQIARWAQASTPLDSVFLVPFTWKDFRLDSRRAAFLTVKDSGLIGAAPSYLPYWVERMMSIGVNPVALGQEGLRHPFMKLTPYRTEEFWESLYSQIDDTKVRSLVKRFGITHWILEERRKTEFPEVYHAEGWKVVRVSAEAVEQDNPTIPTSQPRRDSQR
;
A
#
# COMPACT_ATOMS: atom_id res chain seq x y z
N MET A 1 15.83 -11.43 6.08
CA MET A 1 15.73 -9.97 5.87
C MET A 1 14.23 -9.65 5.93
N VAL A 2 13.76 -9.10 7.05
CA VAL A 2 12.32 -8.85 7.27
C VAL A 2 11.96 -7.57 6.52
N PHE A 3 11.06 -7.66 5.54
CA PHE A 3 10.57 -6.53 4.76
C PHE A 3 9.88 -5.52 5.70
N GLN A 4 10.58 -4.44 6.02
CA GLN A 4 10.02 -3.27 6.68
C GLN A 4 9.11 -2.53 5.67
N GLU A 5 7.92 -2.12 6.11
CA GLU A 5 7.02 -1.11 5.52
C GLU A 5 6.71 -1.12 4.00
N GLY A 6 5.64 -1.81 3.62
CA GLY A 6 5.07 -1.72 2.27
C GLY A 6 4.58 -0.31 1.86
N HIS A 7 4.27 0.57 2.81
CA HIS A 7 3.84 1.95 2.51
C HIS A 7 5.02 2.91 2.29
N ASP A 8 6.06 2.83 3.11
CA ASP A 8 7.25 3.71 2.99
C ASP A 8 8.06 3.34 1.75
N HIS A 9 8.22 2.03 1.47
CA HIS A 9 8.93 1.56 0.29
C HIS A 9 8.25 1.95 -1.02
N SER A 10 6.92 1.87 -1.07
CA SER A 10 6.15 2.28 -2.26
C SER A 10 6.22 3.78 -2.49
N SER A 11 6.16 4.58 -1.41
CA SER A 11 6.27 6.04 -1.48
C SER A 11 7.66 6.48 -1.93
N MET A 12 8.72 5.91 -1.32
CA MET A 12 10.11 6.14 -1.75
C MET A 12 10.35 5.69 -3.19
N CYS A 13 9.83 4.53 -3.58
CA CYS A 13 9.90 4.05 -4.96
C CYS A 13 9.28 5.07 -5.93
N ASN A 14 8.08 5.57 -5.64
CA ASN A 14 7.42 6.59 -6.47
C ASN A 14 8.26 7.87 -6.59
N MET A 15 8.89 8.34 -5.50
CA MET A 15 9.79 9.49 -5.54
C MET A 15 11.01 9.24 -6.46
N VAL A 16 11.64 8.06 -6.33
CA VAL A 16 12.77 7.66 -7.18
C VAL A 16 12.35 7.54 -8.65
N LEU A 17 11.16 7.00 -8.93
CA LEU A 17 10.62 6.89 -10.29
C LEU A 17 10.28 8.25 -10.91
N LEU A 18 9.78 9.21 -10.13
CA LEU A 18 9.59 10.59 -10.58
C LEU A 18 10.93 11.25 -10.91
N TRP A 19 11.97 11.00 -10.10
CA TRP A 19 13.31 11.48 -10.40
C TRP A 19 13.90 10.80 -11.64
N ALA A 20 13.65 9.51 -11.83
CA ALA A 20 14.01 8.79 -13.04
C ALA A 20 13.36 9.43 -14.26
N ALA A 21 12.07 9.79 -14.20
CA ALA A 21 11.39 10.52 -15.26
C ALA A 21 12.13 11.84 -15.62
N VAL A 22 12.49 12.64 -14.61
CA VAL A 22 13.25 13.89 -14.81
C VAL A 22 14.60 13.61 -15.48
N ALA A 23 15.33 12.58 -15.04
CA ALA A 23 16.61 12.20 -15.61
C ALA A 23 16.46 11.77 -17.09
N LEU A 24 15.43 10.99 -17.41
CA LEU A 24 15.11 10.57 -18.77
C LEU A 24 14.87 11.78 -19.66
N PHE A 25 13.94 12.67 -19.29
CA PHE A 25 13.60 13.86 -20.08
C PHE A 25 14.76 14.87 -20.21
N ARG A 26 15.68 14.90 -19.25
CA ARG A 26 16.94 15.68 -19.33
C ARG A 26 18.08 14.95 -20.06
N ARG A 27 17.79 13.83 -20.73
CA ARG A 27 18.75 13.02 -21.50
C ARG A 27 19.93 12.50 -20.65
N ARG A 28 19.75 12.36 -19.33
CA ARG A 28 20.73 11.81 -18.39
C ARG A 28 20.54 10.30 -18.24
N TYR A 29 20.85 9.55 -19.31
CA TYR A 29 20.51 8.14 -19.44
C TYR A 29 21.11 7.23 -18.36
N VAL A 30 22.37 7.48 -17.97
CA VAL A 30 23.02 6.71 -16.89
C VAL A 30 22.29 6.92 -15.56
N LEU A 31 21.95 8.16 -15.22
CA LEU A 31 21.20 8.48 -14.01
C LEU A 31 19.78 7.89 -14.04
N PHE A 32 19.10 7.95 -15.19
CA PHE A 32 17.79 7.32 -15.37
C PHE A 32 17.85 5.83 -15.02
N TRP A 33 18.77 5.08 -15.62
CA TRP A 33 18.89 3.64 -15.40
C TRP A 33 19.40 3.29 -14.01
N PHE A 34 20.29 4.09 -13.43
CA PHE A 34 20.68 3.96 -12.02
C PHE A 34 19.45 4.06 -11.10
N LEU A 35 18.62 5.10 -11.28
CA LEU A 35 17.41 5.31 -10.48
C LEU A 35 16.37 4.19 -10.71
N MET A 36 16.22 3.66 -11.93
CA MET A 36 15.37 2.50 -12.20
C MET A 36 15.87 1.23 -11.47
N GLY A 37 17.19 1.03 -11.41
CA GLY A 37 17.79 -0.06 -10.64
C GLY A 37 17.55 0.08 -9.14
N VAL A 38 17.72 1.28 -8.58
CA VAL A 38 17.40 1.58 -7.18
C VAL A 38 15.90 1.37 -6.89
N ALA A 39 15.02 1.90 -7.74
CA ALA A 39 13.58 1.75 -7.60
C ALA A 39 13.14 0.28 -7.58
N SER A 40 13.77 -0.57 -8.39
CA SER A 40 13.48 -2.02 -8.40
C SER A 40 13.70 -2.69 -7.04
N ASN A 41 14.69 -2.25 -6.27
CA ASN A 41 14.96 -2.78 -4.94
C ASN A 41 14.00 -2.26 -3.87
N LEU A 42 13.36 -1.10 -4.11
CA LEU A 42 12.32 -0.56 -3.23
C LEU A 42 10.97 -1.24 -3.52
N ASN A 43 10.55 -1.24 -4.79
CA ASN A 43 9.33 -1.88 -5.25
C ASN A 43 9.43 -2.22 -6.76
N ILE A 44 9.76 -3.47 -7.03
CA ILE A 44 9.88 -4.03 -8.38
C ILE A 44 8.58 -4.02 -9.18
N ILE A 45 7.42 -4.11 -8.53
CA ILE A 45 6.12 -4.06 -9.21
C ILE A 45 5.89 -2.67 -9.81
N TYR A 46 6.06 -1.61 -9.01
CA TYR A 46 5.95 -0.23 -9.51
C TYR A 46 7.00 0.08 -10.56
N THR A 47 8.21 -0.44 -10.39
CA THR A 47 9.29 -0.21 -11.36
C THR A 47 9.00 -0.88 -12.70
N LEU A 48 8.50 -2.11 -12.71
CA LEU A 48 8.09 -2.81 -13.94
C LEU A 48 6.97 -2.06 -14.65
N ALA A 49 5.97 -1.60 -13.90
CA ALA A 49 4.92 -0.74 -14.45
C ALA A 49 5.53 0.51 -15.09
N ALA A 50 6.33 1.30 -14.34
CA ALA A 50 6.97 2.51 -14.84
C ALA A 50 7.87 2.28 -16.06
N MET A 51 8.57 1.14 -16.14
CA MET A 51 9.36 0.77 -17.33
C MET A 51 8.50 0.72 -18.60
N THR A 52 7.26 0.23 -18.53
CA THR A 52 6.37 0.22 -19.71
C THR A 52 5.93 1.63 -20.12
N TYR A 53 5.62 2.50 -19.17
CA TYR A 53 5.29 3.91 -19.44
C TYR A 53 6.47 4.66 -20.05
N PHE A 54 7.67 4.52 -19.46
CA PHE A 54 8.88 5.13 -19.99
C PHE A 54 9.30 4.51 -21.32
N GLY A 55 9.13 3.21 -21.52
CA GLY A 55 9.40 2.53 -22.78
C GLY A 55 8.59 3.12 -23.94
N VAL A 56 7.30 3.37 -23.72
CA VAL A 56 6.44 4.05 -24.71
C VAL A 56 6.89 5.50 -24.93
N ALA A 57 7.26 6.25 -23.89
CA ALA A 57 7.79 7.60 -24.04
C ALA A 57 9.10 7.63 -24.85
N ILE A 58 10.00 6.68 -24.58
CA ILE A 58 11.25 6.50 -25.32
C ILE A 58 10.94 6.20 -26.79
N PHE A 59 10.00 5.31 -27.07
CA PHE A 59 9.64 4.96 -28.44
C PHE A 59 9.08 6.15 -29.24
N LEU A 60 8.25 6.98 -28.60
CA LEU A 60 7.57 8.10 -29.25
C LEU A 60 8.47 9.33 -29.47
N PHE A 61 9.39 9.62 -28.55
CA PHE A 61 10.08 10.92 -28.50
C PHE A 61 11.60 10.87 -28.64
N TYR A 62 12.19 9.68 -28.80
CA TYR A 62 13.64 9.51 -28.88
C TYR A 62 14.00 8.95 -30.24
N ASN A 63 14.98 9.57 -30.90
CA ASN A 63 15.44 9.11 -32.20
C ASN A 63 16.22 7.78 -32.08
N LYS A 64 16.58 7.18 -33.21
CA LYS A 64 17.31 5.89 -33.21
C LYS A 64 18.66 5.94 -32.47
N ALA A 65 19.40 7.04 -32.57
CA ALA A 65 20.69 7.19 -31.91
C ALA A 65 20.53 7.32 -30.38
N GLU A 66 19.57 8.12 -29.93
CA GLU A 66 19.25 8.27 -28.51
C GLU A 66 18.74 6.97 -27.88
N ARG A 67 17.92 6.21 -28.61
CA ARG A 67 17.48 4.87 -28.18
C ARG A 67 18.66 3.90 -28.02
N LYS A 68 19.67 3.97 -28.90
CA LYS A 68 20.90 3.17 -28.73
C LYS A 68 21.68 3.59 -27.47
N ASN A 69 21.77 4.90 -27.21
CA ASN A 69 22.45 5.41 -26.01
C ASN A 69 21.73 5.04 -24.70
N LEU A 70 20.44 4.67 -24.77
CA LEU A 70 19.69 4.12 -23.65
C LEU A 70 19.97 2.62 -23.42
N LEU A 71 20.43 1.86 -24.41
CA LEU A 71 20.61 0.42 -24.28
C LEU A 71 21.78 0.07 -23.36
N LEU A 72 22.96 0.67 -23.56
CA LEU A 72 24.15 0.30 -22.79
C LEU A 72 23.99 0.54 -21.28
N PRO A 73 23.47 1.70 -20.80
CA PRO A 73 23.28 1.89 -19.37
C PRO A 73 22.11 1.07 -18.79
N SER A 74 21.24 0.45 -19.61
CA SER A 74 20.20 -0.46 -19.08
C SER A 74 20.80 -1.68 -18.39
N ILE A 75 22.03 -2.08 -18.76
CA ILE A 75 22.77 -3.14 -18.08
C ILE A 75 23.00 -2.78 -16.60
N LEU A 76 23.29 -1.51 -16.30
CA LEU A 76 23.42 -1.02 -14.92
C LEU A 76 22.12 -1.21 -14.13
N ALA A 77 20.97 -0.91 -14.73
CA ALA A 77 19.68 -1.10 -14.07
C ALA A 77 19.42 -2.57 -13.76
N VAL A 78 19.72 -3.48 -14.69
CA VAL A 78 19.57 -4.94 -14.47
C VAL A 78 20.50 -5.44 -13.38
N LEU A 79 21.77 -5.01 -13.38
CA LEU A 79 22.74 -5.37 -12.34
C LEU A 79 22.28 -4.88 -10.96
N LEU A 80 21.84 -3.63 -10.87
CA LEU A 80 21.31 -3.05 -9.63
C LEU A 80 20.00 -3.72 -9.20
N ALA A 81 19.10 -4.05 -10.12
CA ALA A 81 17.83 -4.72 -9.85
C ALA A 81 17.98 -6.23 -9.57
N SER A 82 19.18 -6.80 -9.77
CA SER A 82 19.40 -8.24 -9.66
C SER A 82 18.96 -8.87 -8.33
N PRO A 83 19.12 -8.23 -7.14
CA PRO A 83 18.62 -8.83 -5.90
C PRO A 83 17.09 -8.94 -5.88
N ALA A 84 16.38 -7.91 -6.35
CA ALA A 84 14.93 -7.92 -6.45
C ALA A 84 14.42 -8.94 -7.48
N ILE A 85 15.07 -9.02 -8.65
CA ILE A 85 14.76 -10.01 -9.69
C ILE A 85 14.99 -11.43 -9.15
N TRP A 86 16.12 -11.67 -8.49
CA TRP A 86 16.44 -12.96 -7.89
C TRP A 86 15.36 -13.38 -6.88
N ASN A 87 14.95 -12.47 -5.98
CA ASN A 87 13.90 -12.74 -5.01
C ASN A 87 12.55 -13.09 -5.66
N ILE A 88 12.17 -12.42 -6.76
CA ILE A 88 10.96 -12.81 -7.51
C ILE A 88 11.12 -14.21 -8.10
N VAL A 89 12.25 -14.49 -8.75
CA VAL A 89 12.49 -15.77 -9.40
C VAL A 89 12.50 -16.90 -8.38
N ASP A 90 13.15 -16.70 -7.24
CA ASP A 90 13.17 -17.66 -6.13
C ASP A 90 11.76 -17.93 -5.58
N ASN A 91 11.00 -16.87 -5.28
CA ASN A 91 9.60 -17.00 -4.86
C ASN A 91 8.73 -17.69 -5.92
N ALA A 92 8.97 -17.41 -7.20
CA ALA A 92 8.28 -18.05 -8.32
C ALA A 92 8.69 -19.51 -8.54
N ARG A 93 9.77 -20.01 -7.93
CA ARG A 93 10.17 -21.42 -7.93
C ARG A 93 9.59 -22.19 -6.76
N GLN A 94 9.21 -21.53 -5.67
CA GLN A 94 8.58 -22.21 -4.54
C GLN A 94 7.31 -22.92 -4.98
N THR A 95 7.20 -24.21 -4.68
CA THR A 95 6.01 -25.01 -4.93
C THR A 95 4.88 -24.56 -4.01
N ILE A 96 3.70 -24.30 -4.56
CA ILE A 96 2.50 -24.11 -3.75
C ILE A 96 1.82 -25.47 -3.63
N PRO A 97 1.57 -25.97 -2.41
CA PRO A 97 0.88 -27.24 -2.22
C PRO A 97 -0.52 -27.27 -2.85
N ASP A 98 -1.25 -26.15 -2.80
CA ASP A 98 -2.60 -26.02 -3.35
C ASP A 98 -2.81 -24.63 -3.99
N PHE A 99 -2.80 -24.58 -5.32
CA PHE A 99 -2.99 -23.35 -6.08
C PHE A 99 -4.40 -22.76 -5.91
N GLU A 100 -5.44 -23.59 -5.84
CA GLU A 100 -6.82 -23.10 -5.72
C GLU A 100 -7.06 -22.53 -4.33
N GLN A 101 -6.50 -23.14 -3.28
CA GLN A 101 -6.49 -22.57 -1.94
C GLN A 101 -5.75 -21.23 -1.92
N TRP A 102 -4.57 -21.15 -2.55
CA TRP A 102 -3.81 -19.89 -2.63
C TRP A 102 -4.61 -18.81 -3.37
N PHE A 103 -5.23 -19.15 -4.50
CA PHE A 103 -5.99 -18.22 -5.32
C PHE A 103 -7.25 -17.72 -4.59
N ALA A 104 -7.96 -18.59 -3.90
CA ALA A 104 -9.10 -18.22 -3.04
C ALA A 104 -8.65 -17.29 -1.90
N VAL A 105 -7.55 -17.61 -1.21
CA VAL A 105 -7.04 -16.75 -0.15
C VAL A 105 -6.55 -15.41 -0.72
N LEU A 106 -5.88 -15.40 -1.87
CA LEU A 106 -5.46 -14.19 -2.55
C LEU A 106 -6.65 -13.28 -2.87
N ARG A 107 -7.77 -13.87 -3.29
CA ARG A 107 -9.04 -13.17 -3.46
C ARG A 107 -9.54 -12.56 -2.13
N TYR A 108 -9.44 -13.30 -1.04
CA TYR A 108 -9.82 -12.81 0.28
C TYR A 108 -8.90 -11.70 0.80
N VAL A 109 -7.60 -11.70 0.49
CA VAL A 109 -6.62 -10.77 1.08
C VAL A 109 -6.24 -9.57 0.21
N GLN A 110 -6.25 -9.72 -1.12
CA GLN A 110 -5.69 -8.74 -2.07
C GLN A 110 -6.64 -8.45 -3.24
N ASP A 111 -7.95 -8.41 -2.97
CA ASP A 111 -8.96 -8.22 -4.01
C ASP A 111 -8.69 -6.98 -4.90
N TRP A 112 -8.37 -5.84 -4.32
CA TRP A 112 -8.38 -4.56 -5.01
C TRP A 112 -7.18 -4.36 -5.93
N HIS A 113 -6.07 -5.05 -5.70
CA HIS A 113 -4.86 -4.99 -6.54
C HIS A 113 -4.82 -6.07 -7.61
N THR A 114 -5.43 -7.21 -7.32
CA THR A 114 -5.27 -8.42 -8.14
C THR A 114 -6.52 -8.69 -8.95
N PHE A 115 -7.69 -8.26 -8.47
CA PHE A 115 -9.00 -8.61 -9.04
C PHE A 115 -9.78 -7.34 -9.43
N PRO A 116 -9.64 -6.85 -10.68
CA PRO A 116 -10.35 -5.64 -11.11
C PRO A 116 -11.87 -5.66 -10.87
N LEU A 117 -12.54 -6.82 -10.93
CA LEU A 117 -13.99 -6.88 -10.71
C LEU A 117 -14.42 -6.69 -9.25
N SER A 118 -13.52 -6.79 -8.26
CA SER A 118 -13.87 -6.38 -6.88
C SER A 118 -13.97 -4.88 -6.69
N TRP A 119 -13.52 -4.08 -7.65
CA TRP A 119 -13.69 -2.64 -7.54
C TRP A 119 -15.18 -2.33 -7.48
N SER A 120 -15.54 -1.40 -6.59
CA SER A 120 -16.93 -0.95 -6.52
C SER A 120 -17.37 -0.36 -7.86
N TRP A 121 -18.67 -0.45 -8.18
CA TRP A 121 -19.22 0.18 -9.37
C TRP A 121 -18.86 1.69 -9.43
N LYS A 122 -18.87 2.37 -8.27
CA LYS A 122 -18.45 3.78 -8.14
C LYS A 122 -16.99 3.96 -8.57
N GLY A 123 -16.11 3.06 -8.14
CA GLY A 123 -14.70 3.04 -8.52
C GLY A 123 -14.51 2.82 -10.02
N TRP A 124 -15.25 1.89 -10.63
CA TRP A 124 -15.24 1.67 -12.07
C TRP A 124 -15.69 2.90 -12.86
N ILE A 125 -16.81 3.52 -12.46
CA ILE A 125 -17.27 4.75 -13.12
C ILE A 125 -16.27 5.87 -12.93
N ALA A 126 -15.75 6.10 -11.73
CA ALA A 126 -14.72 7.11 -11.48
C ALA A 126 -13.49 6.89 -12.37
N THR A 127 -13.05 5.64 -12.53
CA THR A 127 -11.97 5.25 -13.45
C THR A 127 -12.30 5.63 -14.89
N LEU A 128 -13.46 5.22 -15.36
CA LEU A 128 -13.89 5.42 -16.74
C LEU A 128 -13.98 6.91 -17.06
N VAL A 129 -14.61 7.70 -16.19
CA VAL A 129 -14.71 9.15 -16.44
C VAL A 129 -13.32 9.80 -16.36
N PHE A 130 -12.42 9.35 -15.48
CA PHE A 130 -11.03 9.86 -15.48
C PHE A 130 -10.30 9.56 -16.80
N VAL A 131 -10.45 8.35 -17.34
CA VAL A 131 -9.88 7.95 -18.63
C VAL A 131 -10.43 8.82 -19.75
N LEU A 132 -11.76 8.92 -19.85
CA LEU A 132 -12.43 9.72 -20.88
C LEU A 132 -12.04 11.19 -20.79
N PHE A 133 -11.95 11.74 -19.58
CA PHE A 133 -11.54 13.12 -19.35
C PHE A 133 -10.08 13.37 -19.75
N THR A 134 -9.17 12.46 -19.38
CA THR A 134 -7.74 12.55 -19.76
C THR A 134 -7.57 12.49 -21.28
N LEU A 135 -8.30 11.59 -21.96
CA LEU A 135 -8.29 11.48 -23.42
C LEU A 135 -8.92 12.71 -24.09
N TYR A 136 -10.04 13.20 -23.57
CA TYR A 136 -10.68 14.42 -24.06
C TYR A 136 -9.70 15.60 -24.02
N LEU A 137 -8.98 15.79 -22.91
CA LEU A 137 -7.97 16.84 -22.80
C LEU A 137 -6.77 16.61 -23.71
N ALA A 138 -6.29 15.36 -23.82
CA ALA A 138 -5.21 15.03 -24.74
C ALA A 138 -5.58 15.40 -26.19
N VAL A 139 -6.78 15.05 -26.65
CA VAL A 139 -7.25 15.39 -28.00
C VAL A 139 -7.46 16.90 -28.15
N SER A 140 -8.10 17.54 -27.18
CA SER A 140 -8.41 18.99 -27.23
C SER A 140 -7.16 19.86 -27.28
N LEU A 141 -6.06 19.38 -26.72
CA LEU A 141 -4.79 20.11 -26.60
C LEU A 141 -3.73 19.64 -27.58
N VAL A 142 -4.08 18.79 -28.55
CA VAL A 142 -3.11 18.23 -29.50
C VAL A 142 -2.42 19.30 -30.34
N ARG A 143 -3.11 20.41 -30.65
CA ARG A 143 -2.57 21.52 -31.46
C ARG A 143 -1.56 22.35 -30.67
N ASP A 144 -1.89 22.68 -29.43
CA ASP A 144 -1.08 23.57 -28.59
C ASP A 144 0.06 22.83 -27.88
N TYR A 145 -0.17 21.58 -27.51
CA TYR A 145 0.77 20.75 -26.74
C TYR A 145 0.88 19.32 -27.32
N PRO A 146 1.38 19.16 -28.56
CA PRO A 146 1.39 17.87 -29.27
C PRO A 146 2.17 16.77 -28.54
N VAL A 147 3.28 17.13 -27.88
CA VAL A 147 4.09 16.17 -27.10
C VAL A 147 3.30 15.64 -25.91
N LEU A 148 2.70 16.54 -25.13
CA LEU A 148 1.93 16.17 -23.94
C LEU A 148 0.67 15.39 -24.32
N SER A 149 -0.04 15.82 -25.37
CA SER A 149 -1.18 15.08 -25.93
C SER A 149 -0.82 13.64 -26.30
N ARG A 150 0.24 13.43 -27.10
CA ARG A 150 0.69 12.09 -27.51
C ARG A 150 1.09 11.25 -26.31
N LEU A 151 1.83 11.82 -25.36
CA LEU A 151 2.26 11.12 -24.15
C LEU A 151 1.05 10.72 -23.28
N SER A 152 0.09 11.62 -23.09
CA SER A 152 -1.15 11.36 -22.35
C SER A 152 -1.98 10.24 -22.94
N THR A 153 -2.20 10.29 -24.26
CA THR A 153 -2.91 9.23 -24.98
C THR A 153 -2.18 7.89 -24.85
N ALA A 154 -0.86 7.90 -25.05
CA ALA A 154 -0.06 6.68 -25.02
C ALA A 154 0.00 6.05 -23.62
N TRP A 155 0.21 6.84 -22.57
CA TRP A 155 0.20 6.34 -21.19
C TRP A 155 -1.19 5.89 -20.75
N THR A 156 -2.26 6.52 -21.24
CA THR A 156 -3.62 6.02 -21.03
C THR A 156 -3.82 4.65 -21.69
N GLY A 157 -3.30 4.46 -22.91
CA GLY A 157 -3.26 3.15 -23.56
C GLY A 157 -2.50 2.10 -22.75
N VAL A 158 -1.33 2.45 -22.18
CA VAL A 158 -0.55 1.57 -21.29
C VAL A 158 -1.33 1.22 -20.02
N GLY A 159 -2.03 2.18 -19.40
CA GLY A 159 -2.89 1.92 -18.24
C GLY A 159 -4.02 0.93 -18.56
N ILE A 160 -4.74 1.16 -19.64
CA ILE A 160 -5.80 0.25 -20.11
C ILE A 160 -5.22 -1.14 -20.39
N PHE A 161 -4.06 -1.22 -21.05
CA PHE A 161 -3.37 -2.49 -21.30
C PHE A 161 -3.08 -3.24 -19.99
N TRP A 162 -2.51 -2.59 -18.97
CA TRP A 162 -2.25 -3.22 -17.69
C TRP A 162 -3.52 -3.65 -16.95
N LEU A 163 -4.60 -2.88 -17.06
CA LEU A 163 -5.90 -3.25 -16.51
C LEU A 163 -6.46 -4.52 -17.17
N LEU A 164 -6.30 -4.63 -18.50
CA LEU A 164 -6.64 -5.85 -19.25
C LEU A 164 -5.75 -7.02 -18.81
N VAL A 165 -4.43 -6.83 -18.68
CA VAL A 165 -3.52 -7.86 -18.15
C VAL A 165 -3.97 -8.32 -16.77
N GLY A 166 -4.35 -7.39 -15.88
CA GLY A 166 -4.92 -7.70 -14.57
C GLY A 166 -6.18 -8.56 -14.68
N PHE A 167 -7.12 -8.17 -15.54
CA PHE A 167 -8.35 -8.92 -15.78
C PHE A 167 -8.07 -10.33 -16.30
N PHE A 168 -7.28 -10.46 -17.37
CA PHE A 168 -6.97 -11.76 -17.95
C PHE A 168 -6.17 -12.64 -16.99
N SER A 169 -5.21 -12.07 -16.24
CA SER A 169 -4.43 -12.82 -15.25
C SER A 169 -5.31 -13.42 -14.15
N ALA A 170 -6.32 -12.68 -13.68
CA ALA A 170 -7.19 -13.10 -12.59
C ALA A 170 -8.32 -14.02 -13.04
N TYR A 171 -8.98 -13.72 -14.16
CA TYR A 171 -10.23 -14.38 -14.52
C TYR A 171 -10.11 -15.40 -15.66
N VAL A 172 -9.04 -15.33 -16.45
CA VAL A 172 -8.86 -16.20 -17.63
C VAL A 172 -7.70 -17.17 -17.42
N PHE A 173 -6.49 -16.66 -17.17
CA PHE A 173 -5.29 -17.49 -17.09
C PHE A 173 -5.02 -18.06 -15.70
N ARG A 174 -5.48 -17.38 -14.64
CA ARG A 174 -5.14 -17.68 -13.24
C ARG A 174 -3.63 -17.95 -13.06
N ASN A 175 -2.80 -17.14 -13.71
CA ASN A 175 -1.35 -17.37 -13.69
C ASN A 175 -0.74 -16.75 -12.43
N ARG A 176 -0.13 -17.56 -11.58
CA ARG A 176 0.51 -17.09 -10.33
C ARG A 176 1.47 -15.94 -10.55
N LEU A 177 2.40 -16.09 -11.48
CA LEU A 177 3.45 -15.10 -11.69
C LEU A 177 2.85 -13.74 -12.07
N LEU A 178 1.89 -13.73 -12.99
CA LEU A 178 1.18 -12.51 -13.37
C LEU A 178 0.40 -11.92 -12.20
N LEU A 179 -0.27 -12.74 -11.38
CA LEU A 179 -1.03 -12.29 -10.22
C LEU A 179 -0.14 -11.71 -9.12
N SER A 180 1.04 -12.27 -8.89
CA SER A 180 2.04 -11.75 -7.95
C SER A 180 2.58 -10.39 -8.38
N PHE A 181 2.58 -10.06 -9.67
CA PHE A 181 2.90 -8.71 -10.15
C PHE A 181 1.77 -7.70 -9.93
N GLN A 182 0.58 -8.13 -9.51
CA GLN A 182 -0.57 -7.25 -9.26
C GLN A 182 -0.79 -6.22 -10.38
N PRO A 183 -1.05 -6.66 -11.62
CA PRO A 183 -0.96 -5.82 -12.81
C PRO A 183 -1.84 -4.57 -12.74
N ALA A 184 -2.95 -4.63 -12.00
CA ALA A 184 -3.85 -3.49 -11.82
C ALA A 184 -3.21 -2.34 -11.02
N ARG A 185 -2.15 -2.58 -10.22
CA ARG A 185 -1.36 -1.52 -9.55
C ARG A 185 -0.65 -0.59 -10.52
N ALA A 186 -0.37 -1.03 -11.75
CA ALA A 186 0.21 -0.14 -12.76
C ALA A 186 -0.70 1.06 -13.05
N MET A 187 -2.01 0.93 -12.81
CA MET A 187 -2.94 2.05 -12.90
C MET A 187 -2.62 3.17 -11.92
N ASP A 188 -2.05 2.87 -10.74
CA ASP A 188 -1.67 3.91 -9.77
C ASP A 188 -0.66 4.88 -10.37
N PHE A 189 0.32 4.34 -11.12
CA PHE A 189 1.30 5.15 -11.83
C PHE A 189 0.61 6.05 -12.87
N TRP A 190 -0.33 5.49 -13.65
CA TRP A 190 -1.13 6.26 -14.59
C TRP A 190 -1.97 7.34 -13.92
N PHE A 191 -2.60 7.05 -12.78
CA PHE A 191 -3.35 8.05 -12.02
C PHE A 191 -2.46 9.19 -11.57
N VAL A 192 -1.31 8.89 -10.98
CA VAL A 192 -0.35 9.89 -10.51
C VAL A 192 0.12 10.74 -11.68
N SER A 193 0.57 10.12 -12.77
CA SER A 193 1.07 10.85 -13.94
C SER A 193 0.00 11.71 -14.59
N SER A 194 -1.21 11.17 -14.76
CA SER A 194 -2.31 11.90 -15.39
C SER A 194 -2.73 13.08 -14.51
N THR A 195 -2.72 12.91 -13.19
CA THR A 195 -3.02 14.01 -12.26
C THR A 195 -1.99 15.12 -12.34
N VAL A 196 -0.69 14.78 -12.37
CA VAL A 196 0.38 15.76 -12.56
C VAL A 196 0.20 16.50 -13.89
N TRP A 197 -0.18 15.81 -14.96
CA TRP A 197 -0.44 16.44 -16.24
C TRP A 197 -1.67 17.34 -16.24
N LEU A 198 -2.78 16.89 -15.66
CA LEU A 198 -4.00 17.70 -15.52
C LEU A 198 -3.71 18.99 -14.76
N VAL A 199 -2.89 18.89 -13.71
CA VAL A 199 -2.36 20.03 -12.96
C VAL A 199 -1.53 20.94 -13.86
N CYS A 200 -0.51 20.42 -14.55
CA CYS A 200 0.35 21.23 -15.42
C CYS A 200 -0.45 21.92 -16.54
N LEU A 201 -1.40 21.21 -17.14
CA LEU A 201 -2.30 21.75 -18.18
C LEU A 201 -3.18 22.86 -17.64
N THR A 202 -3.74 22.66 -16.45
CA THR A 202 -4.52 23.68 -15.75
C THR A 202 -3.69 24.93 -15.51
N CYS A 203 -2.46 24.78 -15.01
CA CYS A 203 -1.54 25.89 -14.81
C CYS A 203 -1.20 26.60 -16.13
N ALA A 204 -0.82 25.84 -17.16
CA ALA A 204 -0.46 26.38 -18.48
C ALA A 204 -1.63 27.15 -19.11
N TYR A 205 -2.83 26.58 -19.04
CA TYR A 205 -4.06 27.21 -19.50
C TYR A 205 -4.29 28.55 -18.81
N PHE A 206 -4.18 28.58 -17.48
CA PHE A 206 -4.30 29.82 -16.72
C PHE A 206 -3.25 30.86 -17.11
N THR A 207 -1.98 30.46 -17.27
CA THR A 207 -0.90 31.40 -17.62
C THR A 207 -1.05 32.00 -19.03
N VAL A 208 -1.59 31.24 -19.98
CA VAL A 208 -1.70 31.69 -21.39
C VAL A 208 -2.99 32.46 -21.64
N TYR A 209 -4.11 32.08 -21.01
CA TYR A 209 -5.44 32.59 -21.35
C TYR A 209 -6.09 33.53 -20.32
N SER A 210 -5.43 33.83 -19.21
CA SER A 210 -5.97 34.77 -18.19
C SER A 210 -6.18 36.20 -18.72
N SER A 211 -5.51 36.58 -19.80
CA SER A 211 -5.55 37.94 -20.35
C SER A 211 -6.66 38.18 -21.38
N SER A 212 -7.27 37.14 -21.99
CA SER A 212 -8.02 37.32 -23.25
C SER A 212 -9.46 36.77 -23.34
N LEU A 213 -10.03 36.08 -22.34
CA LEU A 213 -11.32 35.38 -22.53
C LEU A 213 -12.45 35.72 -21.54
N GLN A 214 -13.62 36.03 -22.12
CA GLN A 214 -14.92 36.20 -21.48
C GLN A 214 -15.64 34.85 -21.24
N GLY A 215 -16.31 34.72 -20.09
CA GLY A 215 -17.43 33.79 -19.88
C GLY A 215 -17.11 32.35 -19.50
N LEU A 216 -17.08 31.43 -20.48
CA LEU A 216 -17.21 29.99 -20.24
C LEU A 216 -15.88 29.22 -20.08
N LYS A 217 -14.82 29.76 -20.66
CA LYS A 217 -13.49 29.12 -20.69
C LYS A 217 -12.75 29.21 -19.34
N LYS A 218 -13.18 30.09 -18.44
CA LYS A 218 -12.59 30.29 -17.10
C LYS A 218 -12.92 29.17 -16.09
N SER A 219 -13.99 28.40 -16.28
CA SER A 219 -14.46 27.40 -15.29
C SER A 219 -13.91 25.99 -15.50
N LEU A 220 -13.39 25.67 -16.69
CA LEU A 220 -12.85 24.34 -17.03
C LEU A 220 -11.72 23.86 -16.11
N PRO A 221 -10.71 24.69 -15.76
CA PRO A 221 -9.62 24.21 -14.93
C PRO A 221 -9.96 23.98 -13.44
N PRO A 222 -10.74 24.84 -12.76
CA PRO A 222 -11.26 24.54 -11.42
C PRO A 222 -12.12 23.27 -11.40
N ILE A 223 -12.94 23.06 -12.45
CA ILE A 223 -13.72 21.83 -12.61
C ILE A 223 -12.78 20.63 -12.81
N ALA A 224 -11.73 20.74 -13.62
CA ALA A 224 -10.74 19.68 -13.80
C ALA A 224 -10.01 19.30 -12.49
N LEU A 225 -9.64 20.29 -11.67
CA LEU A 225 -9.00 20.09 -10.36
C LEU A 225 -9.98 19.47 -9.36
N LEU A 226 -11.22 19.96 -9.29
CA LEU A 226 -12.28 19.38 -8.44
C LEU A 226 -12.66 17.97 -8.88
N PHE A 227 -12.61 17.70 -10.19
CA PHE A 227 -12.92 16.40 -10.77
C PHE A 227 -11.80 15.38 -10.51
N ALA A 228 -10.54 15.78 -10.69
CA ALA A 228 -9.38 14.99 -10.28
C ALA A 228 -9.45 14.69 -8.77
N TYR A 229 -9.73 15.70 -7.93
CA TYR A 229 -9.91 15.52 -6.50
C TYR A 229 -11.06 14.55 -6.14
N GLY A 230 -12.23 14.71 -6.77
CA GLY A 230 -13.40 13.85 -6.53
C GLY A 230 -13.19 12.39 -6.92
N ILE A 231 -12.53 12.15 -8.06
CA ILE A 231 -12.19 10.79 -8.52
C ILE A 231 -11.15 10.15 -7.59
N TRP A 232 -10.14 10.91 -7.18
CA TRP A 232 -9.14 10.42 -6.24
C TRP A 232 -9.74 10.08 -4.87
N ARG A 233 -10.61 10.96 -4.34
CA ARG A 233 -11.31 10.74 -3.07
C ARG A 233 -12.23 9.51 -3.10
N THR A 234 -12.86 9.23 -4.23
CA THR A 234 -13.79 8.09 -4.37
C THR A 234 -13.09 6.76 -4.63
N ARG A 235 -11.86 6.77 -5.17
CA ARG A 235 -11.08 5.58 -5.48
C ARG A 235 -10.11 5.17 -4.37
N PHE A 236 -9.46 6.14 -3.72
CA PHE A 236 -8.49 5.89 -2.65
C PHE A 236 -9.06 6.39 -1.33
N ILE A 237 -9.64 5.48 -0.55
CA ILE A 237 -10.14 5.74 0.81
C ILE A 237 -8.96 5.95 1.79
N GLU A 238 -7.72 5.67 1.40
CA GLU A 238 -6.56 5.90 2.26
C GLU A 238 -6.18 7.39 2.30
N GLU A 239 -6.42 8.01 3.45
CA GLU A 239 -6.26 9.45 3.73
C GLU A 239 -4.91 10.05 3.28
N ALA A 240 -3.83 9.25 3.27
CA ALA A 240 -2.49 9.70 2.93
C ALA A 240 -2.36 10.16 1.47
N PHE A 241 -3.06 9.51 0.54
CA PHE A 241 -2.97 9.84 -0.89
C PHE A 241 -3.84 11.04 -1.26
N VAL A 242 -4.97 11.23 -0.57
CA VAL A 242 -5.80 12.43 -0.68
C VAL A 242 -4.99 13.67 -0.31
N LEU A 243 -4.14 13.56 0.73
CA LEU A 243 -3.29 14.66 1.15
C LEU A 243 -2.22 15.03 0.10
N VAL A 244 -1.57 14.03 -0.51
CA VAL A 244 -0.58 14.26 -1.59
C VAL A 244 -1.24 14.87 -2.82
N THR A 245 -2.45 14.43 -3.19
CA THR A 245 -3.19 15.01 -4.31
C THR A 245 -3.65 16.43 -4.00
N VAL A 246 -4.21 16.69 -2.81
CA VAL A 246 -4.56 18.05 -2.35
C VAL A 246 -3.32 18.95 -2.34
N GLN A 247 -2.17 18.43 -1.92
CA GLN A 247 -0.90 19.12 -1.94
C GLN A 247 -0.46 19.47 -3.38
N LEU A 248 -0.54 18.54 -4.31
CA LEU A 248 -0.24 18.79 -5.73
C LEU A 248 -1.21 19.80 -6.36
N LEU A 249 -2.50 19.76 -5.99
CA LEU A 249 -3.52 20.70 -6.47
C LEU A 249 -3.35 22.10 -5.87
N LEU A 250 -3.01 22.21 -4.58
CA LEU A 250 -2.65 23.49 -3.92
C LEU A 250 -1.38 24.06 -4.52
N MET A 251 -0.38 23.22 -4.78
CA MET A 251 0.86 23.59 -5.45
C MET A 251 0.61 24.12 -6.87
N ALA A 252 -0.30 23.47 -7.61
CA ALA A 252 -0.74 23.91 -8.92
C ALA A 252 -1.42 25.29 -8.87
N ALA A 253 -2.35 25.45 -7.92
CA ALA A 253 -3.11 26.68 -7.73
C ALA A 253 -2.18 27.84 -7.34
N VAL A 254 -1.31 27.65 -6.34
CA VAL A 254 -0.37 28.70 -5.90
C VAL A 254 0.66 29.02 -6.97
N SER A 255 1.16 28.03 -7.72
CA SER A 255 2.08 28.29 -8.84
C SER A 255 1.38 29.05 -9.97
N ALA A 256 0.15 28.70 -10.32
CA ALA A 256 -0.62 29.39 -11.36
C ALA A 256 -0.99 30.82 -10.93
N THR A 257 -1.55 31.00 -9.74
CA THR A 257 -1.94 32.33 -9.21
C THR A 257 -0.72 33.21 -8.94
N GLY A 258 0.35 32.65 -8.38
CA GLY A 258 1.62 33.34 -8.15
C GLY A 258 2.26 33.81 -9.46
N THR A 259 2.32 32.94 -10.47
CA THR A 259 2.84 33.29 -11.80
C THR A 259 1.98 34.38 -12.46
N LEU A 260 0.65 34.30 -12.35
CA LEU A 260 -0.27 35.30 -12.93
C LEU A 260 -0.19 36.68 -12.28
N ILE A 261 -0.08 36.74 -10.96
CA ILE A 261 0.05 38.01 -10.24
C ILE A 261 1.45 38.58 -10.45
N PHE A 262 2.50 37.77 -10.36
CA PHE A 262 3.88 38.28 -10.44
C PHE A 262 4.34 38.64 -11.85
N LEU A 263 3.94 37.91 -12.91
CA LEU A 263 4.25 38.33 -14.29
C LEU A 263 3.63 39.69 -14.65
N LYS A 264 2.55 40.08 -13.96
CA LYS A 264 1.92 41.39 -14.13
C LYS A 264 2.63 42.53 -13.38
N TYR A 265 3.38 42.23 -12.31
CA TYR A 265 3.89 43.25 -11.38
C TYR A 265 5.39 43.17 -11.04
N VAL A 266 6.12 42.11 -11.43
CA VAL A 266 7.53 41.91 -11.09
C VAL A 266 8.34 41.42 -12.31
N PRO A 267 9.23 42.24 -12.89
CA PRO A 267 9.96 41.92 -14.12
C PRO A 267 11.13 40.93 -13.95
N ASP A 268 11.51 40.60 -12.72
CA ASP A 268 12.69 39.78 -12.43
C ASP A 268 12.31 38.30 -12.21
N THR A 269 12.57 37.47 -13.22
CA THR A 269 12.27 36.03 -13.26
C THR A 269 12.95 35.22 -12.16
N ARG A 270 14.08 35.70 -11.59
CA ARG A 270 14.74 35.03 -10.45
C ARG A 270 13.90 35.11 -9.20
N LYS A 271 13.29 36.28 -8.93
CA LYS A 271 12.41 36.49 -7.76
C LYS A 271 11.12 35.68 -7.87
N VAL A 272 10.62 35.47 -9.09
CA VAL A 272 9.48 34.60 -9.37
C VAL A 272 9.80 33.14 -9.03
N LEU A 273 10.95 32.64 -9.49
CA LEU A 273 11.39 31.28 -9.18
C LEU A 273 11.60 31.09 -7.67
N THR A 274 12.21 32.07 -6.99
CA THR A 274 12.41 32.02 -5.53
C THR A 274 11.08 32.07 -4.77
N GLY A 275 10.11 32.88 -5.20
CA GLY A 275 8.78 32.95 -4.59
C GLY A 275 7.97 31.67 -4.77
N ILE A 276 8.07 31.04 -5.95
CA ILE A 276 7.48 29.72 -6.20
C ILE A 276 8.13 28.66 -5.30
N ILE A 277 9.47 28.61 -5.23
CA ILE A 277 10.20 27.66 -4.35
C ILE A 277 9.85 27.90 -2.88
N ALA A 278 9.76 29.15 -2.43
CA ALA A 278 9.37 29.50 -1.06
C ALA A 278 7.91 29.12 -0.78
N GLY A 279 6.99 29.34 -1.72
CA GLY A 279 5.61 28.89 -1.63
C GLY A 279 5.50 27.37 -1.56
N TYR A 280 6.30 26.63 -2.35
CA TYR A 280 6.42 25.18 -2.28
C TYR A 280 6.89 24.72 -0.90
N TYR A 281 7.96 25.34 -0.37
CA TYR A 281 8.48 25.05 0.96
C TYR A 281 7.46 25.38 2.04
N MET A 282 6.72 26.49 1.91
CA MET A 282 5.75 26.93 2.90
C MET A 282 4.49 26.05 2.89
N ILE A 283 3.99 25.62 1.73
CA ILE A 283 2.87 24.66 1.66
C ILE A 283 3.32 23.29 2.18
N GLY A 284 4.52 22.84 1.80
CA GLY A 284 5.12 21.62 2.34
C GLY A 284 5.29 21.70 3.86
N LEU A 285 5.74 22.84 4.38
CA LEU A 285 5.88 23.12 5.80
C LEU A 285 4.51 23.22 6.48
N LEU A 286 3.53 23.93 5.93
CA LEU A 286 2.19 24.07 6.50
C LEU A 286 1.42 22.75 6.48
N LEU A 287 1.63 21.89 5.49
CA LEU A 287 1.08 20.55 5.47
C LEU A 287 1.84 19.60 6.38
N GLY A 288 3.17 19.75 6.48
CA GLY A 288 3.98 19.06 7.49
C GLY A 288 3.58 19.45 8.90
N LEU A 289 3.36 20.75 9.15
CA LEU A 289 2.87 21.33 10.38
C LEU A 289 1.39 21.01 10.59
N PHE A 290 0.55 20.92 9.57
CA PHE A 290 -0.82 20.43 9.68
C PHE A 290 -0.82 18.94 9.99
N GLN A 291 0.10 18.16 9.45
CA GLN A 291 0.30 16.77 9.88
C GLN A 291 0.83 16.69 11.31
N VAL A 292 1.74 17.57 11.74
CA VAL A 292 2.24 17.63 13.12
C VAL A 292 1.14 18.12 14.08
N TYR A 293 0.35 19.12 13.69
CA TYR A 293 -0.77 19.67 14.45
C TYR A 293 -1.94 18.70 14.52
N ARG A 294 -2.24 17.99 13.41
CA ARG A 294 -3.13 16.83 13.44
C ARG A 294 -2.50 15.77 14.33
N ARG A 295 -1.20 15.47 14.25
CA ARG A 295 -0.51 14.54 15.19
C ARG A 295 -0.62 14.98 16.67
N GLU A 296 -0.75 16.26 16.98
CA GLU A 296 -0.84 16.79 18.36
C GLU A 296 -2.28 17.04 18.85
N GLY A 297 -3.28 17.19 17.97
CA GLY A 297 -4.70 17.41 18.34
C GLY A 297 -5.69 16.32 17.90
N VAL A 298 -5.39 15.55 16.84
CA VAL A 298 -6.05 14.32 16.38
C VAL A 298 -4.95 13.36 15.89
N VAL A 299 -4.09 13.04 16.83
CA VAL A 299 -3.20 11.89 17.00
C VAL A 299 -3.35 10.85 15.85
N ILE A 300 -2.70 11.10 14.68
CA ILE A 300 -2.47 10.13 13.57
C ILE A 300 -0.97 10.13 13.22
N SER A 301 -0.14 9.72 14.17
CA SER A 301 1.10 9.01 13.86
C SER A 301 0.74 7.57 13.43
N PRO A 302 1.55 6.85 12.65
CA PRO A 302 1.51 5.38 12.67
C PRO A 302 1.52 4.83 14.12
N ALA A 303 2.18 5.55 15.05
CA ALA A 303 2.16 5.28 16.49
C ALA A 303 0.84 5.64 17.21
N ASN A 304 -0.12 6.27 16.53
CA ASN A 304 -1.43 6.65 17.07
C ASN A 304 -2.61 5.95 16.39
N ARG A 305 -2.38 5.16 15.32
CA ARG A 305 -3.35 4.12 14.94
C ARG A 305 -3.53 3.10 16.04
N TYR A 306 -2.54 2.98 16.91
CA TYR A 306 -2.59 2.12 18.07
C TYR A 306 -2.76 2.96 19.34
N PRO A 307 -3.45 2.45 20.36
CA PRO A 307 -3.46 3.08 21.68
C PRO A 307 -2.02 3.31 22.14
N LYS A 308 -1.70 4.38 22.87
CA LYS A 308 -0.35 4.59 23.44
C LYS A 308 0.17 3.35 24.21
N ALA A 309 -0.75 2.56 24.78
CA ALA A 309 -0.50 1.23 25.34
C ALA A 309 0.31 0.32 24.41
N TYR A 310 0.04 0.32 23.10
CA TYR A 310 0.74 -0.48 22.10
C TYR A 310 2.25 -0.25 22.14
N THR A 311 2.71 1.01 22.09
CA THR A 311 4.16 1.31 22.07
C THR A 311 4.81 0.93 23.40
N GLN A 312 4.11 1.14 24.52
CA GLN A 312 4.59 0.75 25.85
C GLN A 312 4.72 -0.77 25.98
N ILE A 313 3.68 -1.51 25.58
CA ILE A 313 3.68 -2.98 25.62
C ILE A 313 4.71 -3.56 24.64
N ALA A 314 4.87 -3.01 23.44
CA ALA A 314 5.88 -3.47 22.49
C ALA A 314 7.30 -3.28 23.03
N ARG A 315 7.61 -2.12 23.63
CA ARG A 315 8.92 -1.85 24.26
C ARG A 315 9.15 -2.74 25.47
N TRP A 316 8.12 -2.93 26.30
CA TRP A 316 8.20 -3.88 27.43
C TRP A 316 8.45 -5.30 26.92
N ALA A 317 7.73 -5.77 25.91
CA ALA A 317 7.92 -7.10 25.34
C ALA A 317 9.36 -7.27 24.81
N GLN A 318 9.89 -6.24 24.14
CA GLN A 318 11.26 -6.22 23.66
C GLN A 318 12.31 -6.34 24.78
N ALA A 319 12.09 -5.67 25.91
CA ALA A 319 13.03 -5.62 27.02
C ALA A 319 12.89 -6.80 28.01
N SER A 320 11.68 -7.32 28.18
CA SER A 320 11.30 -8.15 29.34
C SER A 320 10.87 -9.58 28.99
N THR A 321 10.84 -9.96 27.71
CA THR A 321 10.45 -11.33 27.30
C THR A 321 11.54 -12.02 26.47
N PRO A 322 11.66 -13.36 26.49
CA PRO A 322 12.55 -14.10 25.60
C PRO A 322 12.28 -13.86 24.10
N LEU A 323 13.29 -13.96 23.24
CA LEU A 323 13.17 -13.71 21.79
C LEU A 323 12.19 -14.65 21.08
N ASP A 324 12.04 -15.87 21.58
CA ASP A 324 11.12 -16.91 21.10
C ASP A 324 9.69 -16.76 21.62
N SER A 325 9.40 -15.73 22.43
CA SER A 325 8.04 -15.46 22.92
C SER A 325 7.08 -15.18 21.76
N VAL A 326 5.96 -15.89 21.76
CA VAL A 326 4.83 -15.70 20.83
C VAL A 326 3.69 -14.98 21.55
N PHE A 327 3.22 -13.87 20.97
CA PHE A 327 2.16 -13.04 21.52
C PHE A 327 0.83 -13.21 20.76
N LEU A 328 -0.26 -13.43 21.48
CA LEU A 328 -1.60 -13.18 20.96
C LEU A 328 -1.93 -11.69 21.14
N VAL A 329 -1.90 -10.94 20.06
CA VAL A 329 -2.13 -9.48 20.05
C VAL A 329 -3.44 -9.15 19.35
N PRO A 330 -4.07 -7.99 19.63
CA PRO A 330 -5.19 -7.51 18.83
C PRO A 330 -4.82 -7.53 17.35
N PHE A 331 -5.67 -8.14 16.51
CA PHE A 331 -5.29 -8.40 15.12
C PHE A 331 -5.02 -7.14 14.29
N THR A 332 -5.57 -6.01 14.73
CA THR A 332 -5.36 -4.68 14.15
C THR A 332 -3.97 -4.11 14.45
N TRP A 333 -3.20 -4.62 15.43
CA TRP A 333 -1.85 -4.18 15.81
C TRP A 333 -0.79 -4.66 14.79
N LYS A 334 -0.90 -4.16 13.56
CA LYS A 334 -0.19 -4.63 12.35
C LYS A 334 1.35 -4.57 12.46
N ASP A 335 1.88 -3.71 13.31
CA ASP A 335 3.32 -3.46 13.41
C ASP A 335 3.98 -4.07 14.65
N PHE A 336 3.21 -4.79 15.50
CA PHE A 336 3.70 -5.24 16.80
C PHE A 336 5.00 -6.05 16.72
N ARG A 337 5.12 -6.93 15.72
CA ARG A 337 6.34 -7.75 15.54
C ARG A 337 7.58 -6.91 15.27
N LEU A 338 7.43 -5.79 14.57
CA LEU A 338 8.53 -4.90 14.22
C LEU A 338 9.03 -4.17 15.47
N ASP A 339 8.11 -3.60 16.25
CA ASP A 339 8.45 -2.78 17.40
C ASP A 339 8.90 -3.62 18.59
N SER A 340 8.21 -4.74 18.86
CA SER A 340 8.56 -5.63 19.97
C SER A 340 9.76 -6.53 19.67
N ARG A 341 10.06 -6.77 18.38
CA ARG A 341 10.98 -7.83 17.92
C ARG A 341 10.61 -9.20 18.52
N ARG A 342 9.31 -9.48 18.64
CA ARG A 342 8.75 -10.76 19.09
C ARG A 342 7.78 -11.31 18.05
N ALA A 343 7.55 -12.61 18.09
CA ALA A 343 6.55 -13.21 17.22
C ALA A 343 5.15 -12.81 17.69
N ALA A 344 4.30 -12.39 16.76
CA ALA A 344 2.85 -12.34 16.98
C ALA A 344 2.20 -13.57 16.35
N PHE A 345 1.18 -14.12 17.00
CA PHE A 345 0.40 -15.25 16.51
C PHE A 345 -0.22 -14.93 15.14
N LEU A 346 -0.99 -13.85 15.06
CA LEU A 346 -1.65 -13.40 13.84
C LEU A 346 -1.86 -11.89 13.88
N THR A 347 -1.72 -11.24 12.73
CA THR A 347 -2.07 -9.84 12.49
C THR A 347 -2.72 -9.72 11.12
N VAL A 348 -3.55 -8.69 10.91
CA VAL A 348 -4.16 -8.43 9.59
C VAL A 348 -3.08 -8.21 8.51
N LYS A 349 -1.92 -7.66 8.88
CA LYS A 349 -0.80 -7.40 7.96
C LYS A 349 -0.20 -8.67 7.37
N ASP A 350 -0.30 -9.81 8.07
CA ASP A 350 0.23 -11.10 7.59
C ASP A 350 -0.43 -11.57 6.29
N SER A 351 -1.66 -11.13 6.05
CA SER A 351 -2.38 -11.38 4.81
C SER A 351 -1.65 -10.84 3.57
N GLY A 352 -0.86 -9.76 3.74
CA GLY A 352 -0.05 -9.18 2.68
C GLY A 352 1.08 -10.10 2.20
N LEU A 353 1.55 -11.01 3.06
CA LEU A 353 2.62 -11.95 2.74
C LEU A 353 2.16 -13.06 1.80
N ILE A 354 0.86 -13.37 1.73
CA ILE A 354 0.34 -14.48 0.93
C ILE A 354 0.68 -14.35 -0.57
N GLY A 355 0.71 -13.12 -1.09
CA GLY A 355 1.08 -12.87 -2.49
C GLY A 355 2.57 -13.06 -2.78
N ALA A 356 3.44 -12.85 -1.79
CA ALA A 356 4.90 -12.82 -1.95
C ALA A 356 5.60 -14.08 -1.40
N ALA A 357 5.03 -14.73 -0.39
CA ALA A 357 5.54 -15.94 0.25
C ALA A 357 4.43 -17.01 0.33
N PRO A 358 4.08 -17.66 -0.80
CA PRO A 358 3.00 -18.63 -0.82
C PRO A 358 3.23 -19.85 0.08
N SER A 359 4.48 -20.17 0.40
CA SER A 359 4.86 -21.21 1.37
C SER A 359 4.33 -20.94 2.79
N TYR A 360 4.02 -19.69 3.12
CA TYR A 360 3.42 -19.31 4.41
C TYR A 360 1.90 -19.57 4.47
N LEU A 361 1.26 -19.82 3.32
CA LEU A 361 -0.19 -19.96 3.21
C LEU A 361 -0.79 -21.01 4.17
N PRO A 362 -0.27 -22.24 4.28
CA PRO A 362 -0.89 -23.26 5.14
C PRO A 362 -0.94 -22.82 6.60
N TYR A 363 0.15 -22.25 7.11
CA TYR A 363 0.25 -21.74 8.47
C TYR A 363 -0.71 -20.58 8.71
N TRP A 364 -0.81 -19.65 7.76
CA TRP A 364 -1.72 -18.52 7.90
C TRP A 364 -3.20 -18.95 7.88
N VAL A 365 -3.58 -19.86 6.96
CA VAL A 365 -4.93 -20.41 6.88
C VAL A 365 -5.29 -21.18 8.14
N GLU A 366 -4.37 -22.00 8.66
CA GLU A 366 -4.55 -22.74 9.91
C GLU A 366 -4.84 -21.80 11.09
N ARG A 367 -4.07 -20.72 11.24
CA ARG A 367 -4.27 -19.72 12.30
C ARG A 367 -5.59 -18.99 12.15
N MET A 368 -5.97 -18.62 10.93
CA MET A 368 -7.27 -18.00 10.64
C MET A 368 -8.44 -18.93 11.02
N MET A 369 -8.39 -20.19 10.61
CA MET A 369 -9.42 -21.17 10.96
C MET A 369 -9.46 -21.42 12.47
N SER A 370 -8.31 -21.39 13.14
CA SER A 370 -8.24 -21.55 14.58
C SER A 370 -8.92 -20.42 15.35
N ILE A 371 -9.12 -19.24 14.76
CA ILE A 371 -9.88 -18.14 15.36
C ILE A 371 -11.30 -18.03 14.81
N GLY A 372 -11.77 -19.03 14.05
CA GLY A 372 -13.14 -19.08 13.52
C GLY A 372 -13.33 -18.44 12.16
N VAL A 373 -12.26 -18.04 11.46
CA VAL A 373 -12.37 -17.47 10.10
C VAL A 373 -11.89 -18.48 9.07
N ASN A 374 -12.74 -18.80 8.09
CA ASN A 374 -12.36 -19.64 6.95
C ASN A 374 -12.05 -18.76 5.71
N PRO A 375 -10.79 -18.33 5.51
CA PRO A 375 -10.44 -17.42 4.42
C PRO A 375 -10.57 -18.08 3.04
N VAL A 376 -10.50 -19.42 2.98
CA VAL A 376 -10.67 -20.17 1.73
C VAL A 376 -12.12 -20.11 1.27
N ALA A 377 -13.06 -20.41 2.18
CA ALA A 377 -14.50 -20.33 1.88
C ALA A 377 -14.93 -18.91 1.49
N LEU A 378 -14.49 -17.90 2.24
CA LEU A 378 -14.75 -16.48 1.93
C LEU A 378 -14.15 -16.08 0.57
N GLY A 379 -12.95 -16.57 0.28
CA GLY A 379 -12.30 -16.39 -1.01
C GLY A 379 -13.09 -17.00 -2.17
N GLN A 380 -13.53 -18.25 -2.01
CA GLN A 380 -14.35 -18.97 -3.00
C GLN A 380 -15.69 -18.28 -3.24
N GLU A 381 -16.35 -17.79 -2.19
CA GLU A 381 -17.57 -16.98 -2.32
C GLU A 381 -17.29 -15.70 -3.11
N GLY A 382 -16.20 -15.01 -2.80
CA GLY A 382 -15.76 -13.82 -3.55
C GLY A 382 -15.37 -14.10 -5.00
N LEU A 383 -15.01 -15.35 -5.35
CA LEU A 383 -14.80 -15.78 -6.74
C LEU A 383 -16.13 -16.08 -7.46
N ARG A 384 -17.10 -16.66 -6.75
CA ARG A 384 -18.47 -16.90 -7.27
C ARG A 384 -19.23 -15.60 -7.51
N HIS A 385 -18.95 -14.57 -6.71
CA HIS A 385 -19.54 -13.24 -6.83
C HIS A 385 -18.44 -12.18 -7.03
N PRO A 386 -17.87 -12.04 -8.25
CA PRO A 386 -16.72 -11.17 -8.50
C PRO A 386 -16.91 -9.70 -8.11
N PHE A 387 -18.16 -9.21 -8.12
CA PHE A 387 -18.54 -7.85 -7.73
C PHE A 387 -18.84 -7.69 -6.23
N MET A 388 -18.92 -8.79 -5.47
CA MET A 388 -19.12 -8.75 -4.04
C MET A 388 -17.86 -8.19 -3.37
N LYS A 389 -18.04 -7.14 -2.59
CA LYS A 389 -16.99 -6.69 -1.70
C LYS A 389 -16.93 -7.60 -0.49
N LEU A 390 -15.77 -8.17 -0.22
CA LEU A 390 -15.49 -8.85 1.04
C LEU A 390 -15.19 -7.85 2.18
N THR A 391 -15.65 -6.60 2.05
CA THR A 391 -15.42 -5.49 2.98
C THR A 391 -15.79 -5.75 4.43
N PRO A 392 -16.89 -6.45 4.80
CA PRO A 392 -17.20 -6.63 6.22
C PRO A 392 -16.11 -7.42 6.95
N TYR A 393 -15.38 -8.31 6.29
CA TYR A 393 -14.30 -9.11 6.88
C TYR A 393 -12.95 -8.38 6.93
N ARG A 394 -12.94 -7.07 6.68
CA ARG A 394 -11.72 -6.28 6.52
C ARG A 394 -11.75 -4.93 7.25
N THR A 395 -12.85 -4.61 7.90
CA THR A 395 -12.89 -3.40 8.73
C THR A 395 -12.17 -3.65 10.05
N GLU A 396 -11.62 -2.60 10.65
CA GLU A 396 -10.95 -2.73 11.95
C GLU A 396 -11.95 -3.19 13.01
N GLU A 397 -13.22 -2.76 12.93
CA GLU A 397 -14.26 -3.21 13.85
C GLU A 397 -14.53 -4.72 13.77
N PHE A 398 -14.48 -5.33 12.57
CA PHE A 398 -14.63 -6.77 12.44
C PHE A 398 -13.51 -7.53 13.16
N TRP A 399 -12.26 -7.09 12.97
CA TRP A 399 -11.11 -7.73 13.59
C TRP A 399 -11.06 -7.52 15.10
N GLU A 400 -11.46 -6.35 15.58
CA GLU A 400 -11.61 -6.05 17.01
C GLU A 400 -12.74 -6.87 17.64
N SER A 401 -13.88 -6.98 16.95
CA SER A 401 -15.00 -7.83 17.38
C SER A 401 -14.60 -9.30 17.45
N LEU A 402 -13.88 -9.80 16.45
CA LEU A 402 -13.36 -11.17 16.43
C LEU A 402 -12.38 -11.41 17.58
N TYR A 403 -11.49 -10.46 17.85
CA TYR A 403 -10.51 -10.55 18.93
C TYR A 403 -11.17 -10.51 20.32
N SER A 404 -12.18 -9.67 20.50
CA SER A 404 -12.91 -9.55 21.77
C SER A 404 -13.67 -10.84 22.13
N GLN A 405 -13.99 -11.70 21.16
CA GLN A 405 -14.61 -13.01 21.38
C GLN A 405 -13.65 -14.11 21.87
N ILE A 406 -12.33 -13.89 21.88
CA ILE A 406 -11.34 -14.92 22.27
C ILE A 406 -11.25 -15.04 23.80
N ASP A 407 -11.91 -16.03 24.38
CA ASP A 407 -11.92 -16.31 25.83
C ASP A 407 -10.75 -17.20 26.31
N ASP A 408 -10.67 -17.44 27.63
CA ASP A 408 -9.61 -18.24 28.24
C ASP A 408 -9.56 -19.67 27.68
N THR A 409 -10.73 -20.30 27.47
CA THR A 409 -10.83 -21.63 26.84
C THR A 409 -10.18 -21.63 25.46
N LYS A 410 -10.50 -20.62 24.66
CA LYS A 410 -9.93 -20.47 23.33
C LYS A 410 -8.43 -20.23 23.40
N VAL A 411 -7.95 -19.36 24.29
CA VAL A 411 -6.53 -19.11 24.48
C VAL A 411 -5.78 -20.38 24.87
N ARG A 412 -6.28 -21.19 25.81
CA ARG A 412 -5.66 -22.49 26.18
C ARG A 412 -5.50 -23.40 24.95
N SER A 413 -6.52 -23.45 24.08
CA SER A 413 -6.45 -24.23 22.84
C SER A 413 -5.38 -23.71 21.86
N LEU A 414 -5.23 -22.39 21.76
CA LEU A 414 -4.25 -21.75 20.89
C LEU A 414 -2.82 -21.88 21.46
N VAL A 415 -2.65 -21.75 22.78
CA VAL A 415 -1.37 -21.98 23.49
C VAL A 415 -0.84 -23.36 23.18
N LYS A 416 -1.67 -24.40 23.39
CA LYS A 416 -1.28 -25.79 23.16
C LYS A 416 -0.83 -26.05 21.72
N ARG A 417 -1.50 -25.41 20.74
CA ARG A 417 -1.25 -25.66 19.32
C ARG A 417 -0.12 -24.81 18.75
N PHE A 418 0.01 -23.56 19.19
CA PHE A 418 0.86 -22.56 18.53
C PHE A 418 1.95 -21.97 19.44
N GLY A 419 2.09 -22.47 20.68
CA GLY A 419 3.14 -22.02 21.60
C GLY A 419 2.98 -20.56 22.01
N ILE A 420 1.75 -20.06 22.10
CA ILE A 420 1.49 -18.70 22.58
C ILE A 420 1.95 -18.62 24.04
N THR A 421 2.75 -17.60 24.35
CA THR A 421 3.34 -17.38 25.69
C THR A 421 2.71 -16.21 26.41
N HIS A 422 2.22 -15.23 25.66
CA HIS A 422 1.64 -14.00 26.18
C HIS A 422 0.35 -13.66 25.44
N TRP A 423 -0.60 -13.07 26.15
CA TRP A 423 -1.84 -12.56 25.59
C TRP A 423 -2.07 -11.12 26.03
N ILE A 424 -2.39 -10.24 25.08
CA ILE A 424 -2.64 -8.81 25.33
C ILE A 424 -4.14 -8.55 25.28
N LEU A 425 -4.75 -8.07 26.35
CA LEU A 425 -6.19 -7.86 26.42
C LEU A 425 -6.52 -6.54 27.13
N GLU A 426 -7.73 -6.04 26.90
CA GLU A 426 -8.22 -4.87 27.62
C GLU A 426 -8.23 -5.14 29.13
N GLU A 427 -7.87 -4.14 29.93
CA GLU A 427 -7.73 -4.25 31.39
C GLU A 427 -9.02 -4.76 32.07
N ARG A 428 -10.17 -4.27 31.60
CA ARG A 428 -11.52 -4.66 32.08
C ARG A 428 -11.88 -6.11 31.82
N ARG A 429 -11.20 -6.79 30.90
CA ARG A 429 -11.51 -8.19 30.55
C ARG A 429 -10.97 -9.11 31.64
N LYS A 430 -11.87 -9.85 32.29
CA LYS A 430 -11.51 -10.86 33.29
C LYS A 430 -10.83 -12.05 32.61
N THR A 431 -9.83 -12.61 33.28
CA THR A 431 -9.12 -13.81 32.85
C THR A 431 -8.52 -14.52 34.07
N GLU A 432 -8.30 -15.82 33.97
CA GLU A 432 -7.62 -16.64 34.97
C GLU A 432 -6.09 -16.54 34.86
N PHE A 433 -5.57 -16.05 33.74
CA PHE A 433 -4.12 -15.97 33.52
C PHE A 433 -3.47 -14.84 34.32
N PRO A 434 -2.25 -15.07 34.88
CA PRO A 434 -1.56 -14.07 35.67
C PRO A 434 -1.12 -12.87 34.83
N GLU A 435 -1.47 -11.68 35.31
CA GLU A 435 -1.00 -10.42 34.75
C GLU A 435 0.50 -10.22 35.00
N VAL A 436 1.23 -9.81 33.96
CA VAL A 436 2.67 -9.56 34.02
C VAL A 436 3.06 -8.13 33.64
N TYR A 437 2.13 -7.36 33.05
CA TYR A 437 2.34 -5.96 32.68
C TYR A 437 1.00 -5.26 32.40
N HIS A 438 0.93 -3.96 32.66
CA HIS A 438 -0.22 -3.12 32.29
C HIS A 438 0.23 -1.80 31.66
N ALA A 439 -0.59 -1.27 30.77
CA ALA A 439 -0.39 0.03 30.13
C ALA A 439 -1.72 0.58 29.60
N GLU A 440 -2.13 1.75 30.09
CA GLU A 440 -3.24 2.57 29.54
C GLU A 440 -4.49 1.79 29.10
N GLY A 441 -5.15 1.07 30.03
CA GLY A 441 -6.39 0.33 29.74
C GLY A 441 -6.16 -1.04 29.07
N TRP A 442 -4.91 -1.47 28.93
CA TRP A 442 -4.51 -2.79 28.45
C TRP A 442 -3.63 -3.50 29.46
N LYS A 443 -3.68 -4.82 29.45
CA LYS A 443 -2.81 -5.69 30.24
C LYS A 443 -2.25 -6.83 29.41
N VAL A 444 -1.10 -7.32 29.82
CA VAL A 444 -0.46 -8.51 29.28
C VAL A 444 -0.50 -9.59 30.33
N VAL A 445 -0.99 -10.76 29.95
CA VAL A 445 -1.05 -11.94 30.81
C VAL A 445 -0.16 -13.04 30.25
N ARG A 446 0.45 -13.83 31.15
CA ARG A 446 1.28 -14.98 30.77
C ARG A 446 0.39 -16.22 30.65
N VAL A 447 0.49 -16.90 29.51
CA VAL A 447 -0.41 -18.02 29.16
C VAL A 447 0.34 -19.33 28.90
N SER A 448 1.62 -19.42 29.29
CA SER A 448 2.50 -20.57 29.00
C SER A 448 1.93 -21.91 29.52
N ALA A 449 2.22 -23.01 28.81
CA ALA A 449 1.75 -24.35 29.16
C ALA A 449 2.10 -24.76 30.60
N GLU A 450 3.27 -24.36 31.10
CA GLU A 450 3.69 -24.60 32.49
C GLU A 450 2.76 -23.91 33.52
N ALA A 451 2.25 -22.72 33.21
CA ALA A 451 1.27 -22.02 34.05
C ALA A 451 -0.11 -22.71 33.98
N VAL A 452 -0.43 -23.35 32.85
CA VAL A 452 -1.65 -24.17 32.70
C VAL A 452 -1.55 -25.49 33.46
N GLU A 453 -0.37 -26.08 33.57
CA GLU A 453 -0.15 -27.34 34.29
C GLU A 453 -0.05 -27.15 35.81
N GLN A 454 0.49 -26.04 36.31
CA GLN A 454 0.57 -25.76 37.74
C GLN A 454 -0.79 -25.46 38.40
N ASP A 455 -1.78 -25.01 37.63
CA ASP A 455 -3.14 -24.71 38.12
C ASP A 455 -4.13 -25.89 38.00
N ASN A 456 -3.67 -27.07 37.57
CA ASN A 456 -4.39 -28.31 37.83
C ASN A 456 -3.86 -28.87 39.16
N PRO A 457 -4.47 -28.54 40.32
CA PRO A 457 -4.16 -29.28 41.53
C PRO A 457 -4.43 -30.73 41.20
N THR A 458 -3.37 -31.55 41.21
CA THR A 458 -3.46 -33.00 41.07
C THR A 458 -4.63 -33.47 41.90
N ILE A 459 -5.74 -33.82 41.25
CA ILE A 459 -6.72 -34.72 41.85
C ILE A 459 -5.88 -35.92 42.24
N PRO A 460 -5.74 -36.25 43.53
CA PRO A 460 -4.93 -37.37 43.93
C PRO A 460 -5.55 -38.60 43.28
N THR A 461 -4.90 -39.10 42.24
CA THR A 461 -5.17 -40.42 41.68
C THR A 461 -4.67 -41.41 42.72
N SER A 462 -5.48 -41.63 43.76
CA SER A 462 -5.40 -42.82 44.59
C SER A 462 -5.80 -44.02 43.73
N GLN A 463 -4.96 -44.40 42.77
CA GLN A 463 -4.98 -45.76 42.24
C GLN A 463 -4.21 -46.64 43.24
N PRO A 464 -4.85 -47.67 43.80
CA PRO A 464 -4.17 -48.58 44.70
C PRO A 464 -3.08 -49.33 43.93
N ARG A 465 -1.87 -49.35 44.52
CA ARG A 465 -0.76 -50.22 44.10
C ARG A 465 -1.30 -51.64 44.02
N ARG A 466 -1.28 -52.21 42.80
CA ARG A 466 -1.49 -53.64 42.60
C ARG A 466 -0.20 -54.33 42.99
N ASP A 467 -0.17 -54.91 44.19
CA ASP A 467 0.92 -55.78 44.61
C ASP A 467 0.92 -57.02 43.71
N SER A 468 2.00 -57.17 42.94
CA SER A 468 2.31 -58.40 42.21
C SER A 468 2.80 -59.45 43.20
N GLN A 469 1.96 -60.44 43.51
CA GLN A 469 2.40 -61.69 44.13
C GLN A 469 3.07 -62.59 43.09
N ARG A 470 4.18 -63.21 43.51
CA ARG A 470 4.89 -64.31 42.85
C ARG A 470 4.11 -65.61 42.96
#